data_AF-A0A936H080-F1
#
_entry.id   AF-A0A936H080-F1
#
_cell.length_a   1.000
_cell.length_b   1.000
_cell.length_c   1.000
_cell.angle_alpha   90.00
_cell.angle_beta   90.00
_cell.angle_gamma   90.00
#
_symmetry.space_group_name_H-M   'P 1'
#
loop_
_entity.id
_entity.type
_entity.pdbx_description
1 polymer ?
#
loop_
_entity_poly.entity_id
_entity_poly.type
_entity_poly.pdbx_seq_one_letter_code
_entity_poly.pdbx_strand_id
1 'polypeptide(L)'
;MIATEEKETLRDAITGFREDILRDSLFNSIYSVRQPGWFFHASKDHSDINLKMVEFLRKMEGFRYYAVVGRKIPEIFHAKHNGSQVEFYFDLISKLLNLVDLDPGPQYFLYLSQRQSSTVQRFVTAFEKAVEAQSKQHGGIDYRCSILRSRDSPEMSIVDYLTWALQRYILKGENEKRYFLALEHHYHAIWDIYENEGQGRKYTQKDKFDLVKASSFGGK
;
A
#
# COMPACT_ATOMS: atom_id res chain seq x y z
N MET A 1 2.07 -2.09 -0.90
CA MET A 1 3.46 -2.26 -0.42
C MET A 1 4.38 -1.51 -1.35
N ILE A 2 5.43 -0.87 -0.83
CA ILE A 2 6.50 -0.33 -1.66
C ILE A 2 7.75 -1.23 -1.51
N ALA A 3 8.52 -1.38 -2.59
CA ALA A 3 9.86 -1.97 -2.58
C ALA A 3 10.88 -0.91 -3.01
N THR A 4 12.01 -0.86 -2.30
CA THR A 4 13.07 0.13 -2.52
C THR A 4 14.39 -0.40 -1.98
N GLU A 5 15.49 0.04 -2.57
CA GLU A 5 16.86 -0.15 -2.05
C GLU A 5 17.36 1.09 -1.30
N GLU A 6 16.58 2.19 -1.32
CA GLU A 6 16.98 3.53 -0.89
C GLU A 6 16.09 4.07 0.23
N LYS A 7 15.73 3.23 1.21
CA LYS A 7 14.79 3.58 2.29
C LYS A 7 15.12 4.91 2.98
N GLU A 8 16.39 5.16 3.31
CA GLU A 8 16.81 6.38 4.00
C GLU A 8 16.66 7.62 3.09
N THR A 9 16.94 7.51 1.79
CA THR A 9 16.65 8.57 0.82
C THR A 9 15.16 8.92 0.81
N LEU A 10 14.28 7.92 0.81
CA LEU A 10 12.84 8.16 0.84
C LEU A 10 12.41 8.83 2.15
N ARG A 11 13.00 8.41 3.27
CA ARG A 11 12.74 8.98 4.60
C ARG A 11 13.13 10.46 4.65
N ASP A 12 14.32 10.80 4.18
CA ASP A 12 14.82 12.16 4.17
C ASP A 12 13.99 13.05 3.25
N ALA A 13 13.63 12.55 2.07
CA ALA A 13 12.77 13.26 1.12
C ALA A 13 11.39 13.60 1.71
N ILE A 14 10.73 12.62 2.35
CA ILE A 14 9.43 12.87 3.00
C ILE A 14 9.55 13.78 4.21
N THR A 15 10.64 13.65 4.98
CA THR A 15 10.88 14.51 6.15
C THR A 15 11.08 15.96 5.72
N GLY A 16 11.93 16.20 4.71
CA GLY A 16 12.14 17.54 4.14
C GLY A 16 10.84 18.13 3.59
N PHE A 17 10.07 17.35 2.82
CA PHE A 17 8.78 17.80 2.31
C PHE A 17 7.78 18.16 3.41
N ARG A 18 7.74 17.38 4.50
CA ARG A 18 6.92 17.70 5.67
C ARG A 18 7.32 19.02 6.30
N GLU A 19 8.62 19.30 6.42
CA GLU A 19 9.10 20.57 6.94
C GLU A 19 8.71 21.75 6.05
N ASP A 20 8.77 21.59 4.73
CA ASP A 20 8.32 22.61 3.78
C ASP A 20 6.84 22.94 3.97
N ILE A 21 5.98 21.92 4.09
CA ILE A 21 4.55 22.09 4.37
C ILE A 21 4.31 22.82 5.71
N LEU A 22 5.09 22.49 6.73
CA LEU A 22 4.99 23.13 8.04
C LEU A 22 5.47 24.59 8.04
N ARG A 23 6.36 24.99 7.11
CA ARG A 23 6.86 26.37 7.01
C ARG A 23 6.00 27.25 6.10
N ASP A 24 5.24 26.64 5.19
CA ASP A 24 4.36 27.37 4.28
C ASP A 24 3.13 27.94 5.00
N SER A 25 2.94 29.26 4.92
CA SER A 25 1.82 29.96 5.57
C SER A 25 0.44 29.49 5.12
N LEU A 26 0.31 29.04 3.87
CA LEU A 26 -0.97 28.53 3.34
C LEU A 26 -1.31 27.20 4.02
N PHE A 27 -0.37 26.26 4.06
CA PHE A 27 -0.63 24.92 4.59
C PHE A 27 -0.59 24.84 6.11
N ASN A 28 0.30 25.58 6.78
CA ASN A 28 0.33 25.66 8.24
C ASN A 28 -0.96 26.29 8.81
N SER A 29 -1.66 27.13 8.04
CA SER A 29 -2.96 27.67 8.48
C SER A 29 -4.04 26.59 8.71
N ILE A 30 -3.89 25.40 8.13
CA ILE A 30 -4.80 24.27 8.30
C ILE A 30 -4.66 23.73 9.73
N TYR A 31 -5.78 23.67 10.47
CA TYR A 31 -5.80 23.31 11.89
C TYR A 31 -5.07 22.01 12.21
N SER A 32 -5.25 20.95 11.40
CA SER A 32 -4.63 19.64 11.62
C SER A 32 -3.11 19.68 11.39
N VAL A 33 -2.65 20.46 10.41
CA VAL A 33 -1.24 20.57 10.02
C VAL A 33 -0.41 21.26 11.10
N ARG A 34 -0.94 22.32 11.71
CA ARG A 34 -0.25 23.04 12.80
C ARG A 34 -0.18 22.28 14.13
N GLN A 35 -0.82 21.11 14.25
CA GLN A 35 -0.81 20.38 15.51
C GLN A 35 0.61 19.84 15.81
N PRO A 36 1.06 19.91 17.08
CA PRO A 36 2.33 19.34 17.48
C PRO A 36 2.44 17.86 17.08
N GLY A 37 3.49 17.53 16.33
CA GLY A 37 3.72 16.16 15.89
C GLY A 37 2.80 15.68 14.77
N TRP A 38 2.16 16.59 14.03
CA TRP A 38 1.48 16.27 12.77
C TRP A 38 2.41 15.50 11.83
N PHE A 39 1.87 14.50 11.15
CA PHE A 39 2.56 13.67 10.16
C PHE A 39 1.58 13.28 9.05
N PHE A 40 2.11 12.99 7.87
CA PHE A 40 1.31 12.62 6.71
C PHE A 40 0.48 11.35 6.94
N HIS A 41 -0.81 11.43 6.64
CA HIS A 41 -1.75 10.32 6.67
C HIS A 41 -2.94 10.62 5.75
N ALA A 42 -3.00 9.96 4.60
CA ALA A 42 -3.86 10.31 3.47
C ALA A 42 -5.36 10.36 3.79
N SER A 43 -5.84 9.50 4.69
CA SER A 43 -7.25 9.50 5.12
C SER A 43 -7.61 10.59 6.14
N LYS A 44 -6.62 11.21 6.79
CA LYS A 44 -6.81 12.26 7.80
C LYS A 44 -6.42 13.65 7.30
N ASP A 45 -5.57 13.69 6.27
CA ASP A 45 -5.05 14.94 5.75
C ASP A 45 -6.08 15.70 4.90
N HIS A 46 -5.96 17.02 4.95
CA HIS A 46 -6.77 17.93 4.15
C HIS A 46 -6.59 17.67 2.65
N SER A 47 -7.60 17.98 1.82
CA SER A 47 -7.53 17.74 0.37
C SER A 47 -6.33 18.41 -0.29
N ASP A 48 -5.95 19.59 0.19
CA ASP A 48 -4.81 20.34 -0.35
C ASP A 48 -3.49 19.66 -0.03
N ILE A 49 -3.35 19.09 1.17
CA ILE A 49 -2.20 18.27 1.55
C ILE A 49 -2.15 17.01 0.69
N ASN A 50 -3.30 16.39 0.42
CA ASN A 50 -3.35 15.23 -0.46
C ASN A 50 -2.90 15.57 -1.88
N LEU A 51 -3.34 16.71 -2.42
CA LEU A 51 -2.88 17.20 -3.71
C LEU A 51 -1.37 17.45 -3.72
N LYS A 52 -0.84 18.16 -2.71
CA LYS A 52 0.59 18.45 -2.57
C LYS A 52 1.45 17.18 -2.47
N MET A 53 0.99 16.19 -1.71
CA MET A 53 1.66 14.90 -1.61
C MET A 53 1.65 14.15 -2.94
N VAL A 54 0.54 14.17 -3.68
CA VAL A 54 0.48 13.59 -5.03
C VAL A 54 1.44 14.31 -5.99
N GLU A 55 1.49 15.64 -5.96
CA GLU A 55 2.45 16.42 -6.76
C GLU A 55 3.90 16.09 -6.43
N PHE A 56 4.20 15.90 -5.15
CA PHE A 56 5.52 15.52 -4.66
C PHE A 56 5.88 14.10 -5.12
N LEU A 57 5.04 13.12 -4.82
CA LEU A 57 5.26 11.71 -5.18
C LEU A 57 5.36 11.50 -6.69
N ARG A 58 4.63 12.29 -7.51
CA ARG A 58 4.72 12.22 -8.97
C ARG A 58 6.14 12.48 -9.50
N LYS A 59 6.97 13.19 -8.75
CA LYS A 59 8.36 13.52 -9.13
C LYS A 59 9.40 12.66 -8.41
N MET A 60 8.97 11.90 -7.42
CA MET A 60 9.85 11.07 -6.61
C MET A 60 10.17 9.79 -7.38
N GLU A 61 11.37 9.26 -7.22
CA GLU A 61 11.81 7.99 -7.82
C GLU A 61 12.38 7.07 -6.73
N GLY A 62 12.96 5.93 -7.12
CA GLY A 62 13.65 5.03 -6.18
C GLY A 62 12.75 4.01 -5.47
N PHE A 63 11.48 3.87 -5.86
CA PHE A 63 10.60 2.84 -5.33
C PHE A 63 9.63 2.29 -6.37
N ARG A 64 9.09 1.10 -6.09
CA ARG A 64 8.02 0.45 -6.85
C ARG A 64 6.86 0.11 -5.94
N TYR A 65 5.63 0.33 -6.38
CA TYR A 65 4.43 0.03 -5.61
C TYR A 65 3.70 -1.20 -6.14
N TYR A 66 3.29 -2.04 -5.21
CA TYR A 66 2.59 -3.30 -5.42
C TYR A 66 1.32 -3.32 -4.57
N ALA A 67 0.20 -3.69 -5.17
CA ALA A 67 -1.07 -3.77 -4.46
C ALA A 67 -1.81 -5.08 -4.72
N VAL A 68 -2.60 -5.49 -3.73
CA VAL A 68 -3.59 -6.55 -3.87
C VAL A 68 -4.94 -5.94 -3.55
N VAL A 69 -5.91 -6.16 -4.43
CA VAL A 69 -7.29 -5.71 -4.25
C VAL A 69 -8.17 -6.92 -3.96
N GLY A 70 -8.85 -6.86 -2.81
CA GLY A 70 -9.84 -7.83 -2.40
C GLY A 70 -11.19 -7.16 -2.16
N ARG A 71 -12.28 -7.89 -2.43
CA ARG A 71 -13.67 -7.49 -2.19
C ARG A 71 -14.17 -8.19 -0.91
N LYS A 72 -15.05 -7.53 -0.16
CA LYS A 72 -15.71 -8.13 1.02
C LYS A 72 -16.92 -8.94 0.58
N ILE A 73 -16.69 -10.15 0.09
CA ILE A 73 -17.74 -11.06 -0.36
C ILE A 73 -17.88 -12.19 0.70
N PRO A 74 -18.92 -12.17 1.55
CA PRO A 74 -19.06 -13.13 2.66
C PRO A 74 -19.04 -14.60 2.20
N GLU A 75 -19.66 -14.88 1.06
CA GLU A 75 -19.76 -16.24 0.50
C GLU A 75 -18.37 -16.79 0.18
N ILE A 76 -17.53 -15.98 -0.46
CA ILE A 76 -16.13 -16.35 -0.75
C ILE A 76 -15.31 -16.41 0.53
N PHE A 77 -15.56 -15.54 1.51
CA PHE A 77 -14.89 -15.59 2.80
C PHE A 77 -15.14 -16.91 3.55
N HIS A 78 -16.37 -17.41 3.52
CA HIS A 78 -16.69 -18.70 4.10
C HIS A 78 -16.15 -19.87 3.27
N ALA A 79 -16.34 -19.85 1.94
CA ALA A 79 -15.97 -20.96 1.08
C ALA A 79 -14.45 -21.11 0.90
N LYS A 80 -13.71 -20.00 0.72
CA LYS A 80 -12.26 -20.01 0.43
C LYS A 80 -11.39 -19.86 1.67
N HIS A 81 -11.87 -19.13 2.68
CA HIS A 81 -11.08 -18.78 3.86
C HIS A 81 -11.62 -19.43 5.14
N ASN A 82 -12.60 -20.34 5.06
CA ASN A 82 -13.19 -21.04 6.20
C ASN A 82 -13.70 -20.09 7.30
N GLY A 83 -14.14 -18.88 6.93
CA GLY A 83 -14.53 -17.85 7.89
C GLY A 83 -13.37 -17.30 8.75
N SER A 84 -12.12 -17.64 8.43
CA SER A 84 -10.92 -17.25 9.18
C SER A 84 -10.29 -15.99 8.62
N GLN A 85 -10.20 -14.96 9.47
CA GLN A 85 -9.47 -13.72 9.12
C GLN A 85 -7.98 -13.98 8.88
N VAL A 86 -7.38 -14.93 9.61
CA VAL A 86 -5.96 -15.27 9.44
C VAL A 86 -5.72 -15.84 8.04
N GLU A 87 -6.57 -16.75 7.58
CA GLU A 87 -6.48 -17.35 6.23
C GLU A 87 -6.71 -16.30 5.13
N PHE A 88 -7.66 -15.39 5.34
CA PHE A 88 -7.88 -14.27 4.42
C PHE A 88 -6.65 -13.36 4.31
N TYR A 89 -6.09 -12.92 5.44
CA TYR A 89 -4.88 -12.09 5.43
C TYR A 89 -3.68 -12.85 4.85
N PHE A 90 -3.54 -14.13 5.16
CA PHE A 90 -2.48 -14.98 4.62
C PHE A 90 -2.55 -15.05 3.09
N ASP A 91 -3.74 -15.26 2.51
CA ASP A 91 -3.93 -15.29 1.05
C ASP A 91 -3.58 -13.93 0.41
N LEU A 92 -4.03 -12.82 1.01
CA LEU A 92 -3.70 -11.47 0.53
C LEU A 92 -2.20 -11.19 0.56
N ILE A 93 -1.53 -11.49 1.67
CA ILE A 93 -0.10 -11.24 1.85
C ILE A 93 0.70 -12.16 0.92
N SER A 94 0.33 -13.43 0.81
CA SER A 94 1.00 -14.38 -0.08
C SER A 94 0.94 -13.91 -1.54
N LYS A 95 -0.21 -13.40 -1.99
CA LYS A 95 -0.35 -12.79 -3.32
C LYS A 95 0.46 -11.51 -3.47
N LEU A 96 0.51 -10.68 -2.43
CA LEU A 96 1.28 -9.44 -2.44
C LEU A 96 2.78 -9.71 -2.54
N LEU A 97 3.29 -10.69 -1.79
CA LEU A 97 4.68 -11.14 -1.86
C LEU A 97 4.99 -11.78 -3.22
N ASN A 98 4.06 -12.53 -3.80
CA ASN A 98 4.19 -13.07 -5.17
C ASN A 98 4.24 -12.00 -6.28
N LEU A 99 3.95 -10.74 -5.97
CA LEU A 99 4.14 -9.64 -6.93
C LEU A 99 5.56 -9.06 -6.87
N VAL A 100 6.31 -9.38 -5.82
CA VAL A 100 7.69 -8.91 -5.64
C VAL A 100 8.63 -10.08 -5.84
N ASP A 101 9.62 -9.89 -6.69
CA ASP A 101 10.68 -10.86 -6.91
C ASP A 101 11.60 -10.86 -5.67
N LEU A 102 11.40 -11.84 -4.80
CA LEU A 102 12.23 -12.08 -3.62
C LEU A 102 13.19 -13.23 -3.92
N ASP A 103 14.37 -12.87 -4.43
CA ASP A 103 15.40 -13.82 -4.84
C ASP A 103 16.30 -14.24 -3.67
N PRO A 104 16.90 -15.44 -3.71
CA PRO A 104 17.96 -15.81 -2.78
C PRO A 104 19.21 -14.93 -2.95
N GLY A 105 19.86 -14.59 -1.84
CA GLY A 105 21.13 -13.86 -1.82
C GLY A 105 21.04 -12.51 -1.10
N PRO A 106 20.16 -11.59 -1.50
CA PRO A 106 19.91 -10.35 -0.77
C PRO A 106 19.24 -10.59 0.59
N GLN A 107 19.52 -9.70 1.54
CA GLN A 107 18.77 -9.61 2.80
C GLN A 107 17.64 -8.60 2.65
N TYR A 108 16.40 -9.04 2.90
CA TYR A 108 15.22 -8.19 2.81
C TYR A 108 14.81 -7.63 4.19
N PHE A 109 14.49 -6.33 4.23
CA PHE A 109 13.92 -5.70 5.41
C PHE A 109 12.43 -5.43 5.17
N LEU A 110 11.58 -6.17 5.88
CA LEU A 110 10.14 -6.11 5.76
C LEU A 110 9.55 -5.28 6.89
N TYR A 111 8.93 -4.16 6.54
CA TYR A 111 8.36 -3.21 7.49
C TYR A 111 6.84 -3.25 7.47
N LEU A 112 6.25 -3.55 8.62
CA LEU A 112 4.80 -3.56 8.83
C LEU A 112 4.37 -2.30 9.56
N SER A 113 3.36 -1.59 9.04
CA SER A 113 2.78 -0.47 9.77
C SER A 113 2.05 -0.96 11.03
N GLN A 114 2.38 -0.36 12.18
CA GLN A 114 1.75 -0.67 13.46
C GLN A 114 0.26 -0.32 13.42
N ARG A 115 -0.59 -1.30 13.71
CA ARG A 115 -2.03 -1.08 13.95
C ARG A 115 -2.28 -1.07 15.46
N GLN A 116 -3.32 -0.38 15.89
CA GLN A 116 -3.68 -0.27 17.32
C GLN A 116 -4.69 -1.33 17.79
N SER A 117 -5.14 -2.25 16.93
CA SER A 117 -6.27 -3.16 17.24
C SER A 117 -5.84 -4.60 17.56
N SER A 118 -6.77 -5.36 18.16
CA SER A 118 -6.68 -6.82 18.39
C SER A 118 -6.44 -7.67 17.13
N THR A 119 -6.50 -7.06 15.93
CA THR A 119 -6.21 -7.71 14.64
C THR A 119 -4.70 -7.78 14.34
N VAL A 120 -3.86 -7.05 15.07
CA VAL A 120 -2.39 -7.01 14.85
C VAL A 120 -1.80 -8.40 14.92
N GLN A 121 -2.07 -9.17 15.98
CA GLN A 121 -1.46 -10.48 16.16
C GLN A 121 -1.82 -11.43 15.02
N ARG A 122 -3.10 -11.45 14.60
CA ARG A 122 -3.57 -12.27 13.48
C ARG A 122 -2.88 -11.91 12.16
N PHE A 123 -2.72 -10.62 11.92
CA PHE A 123 -2.04 -10.12 10.72
C PHE A 123 -0.55 -10.45 10.73
N VAL A 124 0.14 -10.24 11.86
CA VAL A 124 1.56 -10.60 12.03
C VAL A 124 1.78 -12.10 11.81
N THR A 125 0.96 -12.94 12.43
CA THR A 125 1.03 -14.40 12.22
C THR A 125 0.76 -14.78 10.77
N ALA A 126 -0.24 -14.17 10.11
CA ALA A 126 -0.50 -14.42 8.69
C ALA A 126 0.68 -13.96 7.80
N PHE A 127 1.33 -12.85 8.17
CA PHE A 127 2.48 -12.32 7.47
C PHE A 127 3.69 -13.25 7.58
N GLU A 128 4.07 -13.64 8.81
CA GLU A 128 5.18 -14.57 9.05
C GLU A 128 4.98 -15.87 8.29
N LYS A 129 3.78 -16.46 8.35
CA LYS A 129 3.44 -17.66 7.57
C LYS A 129 3.62 -17.46 6.07
N ALA A 130 3.20 -16.31 5.53
CA ALA A 130 3.30 -16.03 4.10
C ALA A 130 4.75 -15.87 3.65
N VAL A 131 5.58 -15.18 4.45
CA VAL A 131 7.01 -15.03 4.16
C VAL A 131 7.75 -16.36 4.28
N GLU A 132 7.44 -17.17 5.31
CA GLU A 132 8.01 -18.52 5.45
C GLU A 132 7.66 -19.43 4.26
N ALA A 133 6.40 -19.38 3.79
CA ALA A 133 5.97 -20.13 2.62
C ALA A 133 6.74 -19.69 1.36
N GLN A 134 6.91 -18.38 1.18
CA GLN A 134 7.71 -17.82 0.08
C GLN A 134 9.18 -18.22 0.14
N SER A 135 9.77 -18.15 1.33
CA SER A 135 11.17 -18.55 1.56
C SER A 135 11.39 -20.01 1.19
N LYS A 136 10.49 -20.91 1.59
CA LYS A 136 10.53 -22.34 1.21
C LYS A 136 10.41 -22.54 -0.30
N GLN A 137 9.56 -21.78 -0.97
CA GLN A 137 9.36 -21.88 -2.42
C GLN A 137 10.61 -21.45 -3.21
N HIS A 138 11.35 -20.45 -2.73
CA HIS A 138 12.49 -19.86 -3.43
C HIS A 138 13.84 -20.40 -2.96
N GLY A 139 13.89 -21.42 -2.10
CA GLY A 139 15.15 -22.03 -1.66
C GLY A 139 15.87 -21.26 -0.54
N GLY A 140 15.15 -20.43 0.21
CA GLY A 140 15.64 -19.68 1.36
C GLY A 140 15.84 -18.19 1.07
N ILE A 141 14.90 -17.37 1.50
CA ILE A 141 15.01 -15.90 1.52
C ILE A 141 15.50 -15.46 2.90
N ASP A 142 16.56 -14.65 2.97
CA ASP A 142 16.98 -13.98 4.21
C ASP A 142 16.17 -12.71 4.41
N TYR A 143 15.46 -12.61 5.54
CA TYR A 143 14.63 -11.45 5.83
C TYR A 143 14.62 -11.09 7.32
N ARG A 144 14.40 -9.81 7.59
CA ARG A 144 14.08 -9.28 8.91
C ARG A 144 12.74 -8.57 8.87
N CYS A 145 11.87 -8.88 9.81
CA CYS A 145 10.58 -8.22 9.95
C CYS A 145 10.62 -7.21 11.11
N SER A 146 10.01 -6.04 10.93
CA SER A 146 9.86 -5.04 11.99
C SER A 146 8.54 -4.30 11.88
N ILE A 147 7.92 -4.03 13.02
CA ILE A 147 6.69 -3.24 13.09
C ILE A 147 7.07 -1.78 13.37
N LEU A 148 6.64 -0.88 12.49
CA LEU A 148 6.97 0.55 12.54
C LEU A 148 5.72 1.40 12.77
N ARG A 149 5.86 2.46 13.58
CA ARG A 149 4.84 3.50 13.71
C ARG A 149 4.95 4.47 12.55
N SER A 150 3.85 4.75 11.85
CA SER A 150 3.85 5.73 10.75
C SER A 150 4.34 7.11 11.19
N ARG A 151 4.14 7.49 12.45
CA ARG A 151 4.65 8.75 13.02
C ARG A 151 6.19 8.81 13.09
N ASP A 152 6.84 7.67 13.30
CA ASP A 152 8.30 7.59 13.45
C ASP A 152 9.00 7.15 12.16
N SER A 153 8.21 6.80 11.14
CA SER A 153 8.68 6.31 9.84
C SER A 153 7.95 7.04 8.72
N PRO A 154 8.33 8.30 8.44
CA PRO A 154 7.66 9.16 7.47
C PRO A 154 7.54 8.53 6.08
N GLU A 155 8.54 7.75 5.65
CA GLU A 155 8.55 7.02 4.38
C GLU A 155 7.35 6.08 4.20
N MET A 156 6.74 5.61 5.31
CA MET A 156 5.53 4.78 5.28
C MET A 156 4.30 5.55 4.78
N SER A 157 4.32 6.88 4.72
CA SER A 157 3.24 7.65 4.11
C SER A 157 3.14 7.43 2.59
N ILE A 158 4.23 7.06 1.91
CA ILE A 158 4.24 6.81 0.47
C ILE A 158 3.23 5.71 0.10
N VAL A 159 3.29 4.58 0.82
CA VAL A 159 2.35 3.46 0.63
C VAL A 159 0.91 3.86 0.97
N ASP A 160 0.69 4.70 1.98
CA ASP A 160 -0.64 5.19 2.37
C ASP A 160 -1.27 6.02 1.23
N TYR A 161 -0.51 6.96 0.67
CA TYR A 161 -0.97 7.84 -0.41
C TYR A 161 -1.21 7.12 -1.75
N LEU A 162 -0.38 6.14 -2.10
CA LEU A 162 -0.60 5.29 -3.27
C LEU A 162 -1.82 4.40 -3.07
N THR A 163 -1.99 3.83 -1.87
CA THR A 163 -3.19 3.05 -1.53
C THR A 163 -4.45 3.92 -1.61
N TRP A 164 -4.39 5.15 -1.08
CA TRP A 164 -5.48 6.12 -1.11
C TRP A 164 -5.87 6.51 -2.54
N ALA A 165 -4.90 6.80 -3.42
CA ALA A 165 -5.17 7.18 -4.80
C ALA A 165 -5.87 6.04 -5.58
N LEU A 166 -5.36 4.81 -5.44
CA LEU A 166 -6.00 3.62 -6.02
C LEU A 166 -7.41 3.38 -5.46
N GLN A 167 -7.56 3.45 -4.14
CA GLN A 167 -8.86 3.26 -3.48
C GLN A 167 -9.87 4.32 -3.93
N ARG A 168 -9.47 5.59 -4.04
CA ARG A 168 -10.35 6.66 -4.54
C ARG A 168 -10.80 6.39 -5.95
N TYR A 169 -9.91 5.98 -6.84
CA TYR A 169 -10.31 5.64 -8.20
C TYR A 169 -11.34 4.50 -8.21
N ILE A 170 -11.09 3.42 -7.46
CA ILE A 170 -12.02 2.29 -7.37
C ILE A 170 -13.39 2.70 -6.80
N LEU A 171 -13.42 3.49 -5.73
CA LEU A 171 -14.66 3.80 -5.00
C LEU A 171 -15.44 5.00 -5.55
N LYS A 172 -14.77 5.94 -6.21
CA LYS A 172 -15.37 7.19 -6.70
C LYS A 172 -15.40 7.29 -8.22
N GLY A 173 -14.79 6.34 -8.92
CA GLY A 173 -14.81 6.22 -10.37
C GLY A 173 -13.98 7.30 -11.07
N GLU A 174 -14.33 7.55 -12.34
CA GLU A 174 -13.56 8.36 -13.28
C GLU A 174 -13.28 9.80 -12.78
N ASN A 175 -14.17 10.39 -11.98
CA ASN A 175 -13.99 11.74 -11.42
C ASN A 175 -12.76 11.87 -10.51
N GLU A 176 -12.31 10.76 -9.91
CA GLU A 176 -11.18 10.72 -8.98
C GLU A 176 -9.96 9.99 -9.56
N LYS A 177 -10.05 9.49 -10.80
CA LYS A 177 -8.98 8.79 -11.52
C LYS A 177 -7.70 9.62 -11.64
N ARG A 178 -7.80 10.96 -11.60
CA ARG A 178 -6.67 11.89 -11.75
C ARG A 178 -5.51 11.62 -10.79
N TYR A 179 -5.77 11.25 -9.53
CA TYR A 179 -4.71 10.99 -8.55
C TYR A 179 -3.99 9.68 -8.85
N PHE A 180 -4.74 8.65 -9.26
CA PHE A 180 -4.17 7.39 -9.69
C PHE A 180 -3.29 7.59 -10.94
N LEU A 181 -3.80 8.27 -11.97
CA LEU A 181 -3.05 8.55 -13.21
C LEU A 181 -1.79 9.36 -12.96
N ALA A 182 -1.86 10.37 -12.08
CA ALA A 182 -0.68 11.17 -11.71
C ALA A 182 0.45 10.33 -11.09
N LEU A 183 0.11 9.21 -10.45
CA LEU A 183 1.05 8.31 -9.79
C LEU A 183 1.23 6.97 -10.53
N GLU A 184 0.63 6.79 -11.71
CA GLU A 184 0.52 5.49 -12.39
C GLU A 184 1.87 4.81 -12.63
N HIS A 185 2.90 5.60 -12.93
CA HIS A 185 4.27 5.12 -13.15
C HIS A 185 4.87 4.42 -11.91
N HIS A 186 4.35 4.68 -10.71
CA HIS A 186 4.78 3.98 -9.49
C HIS A 186 4.14 2.60 -9.32
N TYR A 187 2.98 2.34 -9.94
CA TYR A 187 2.23 1.09 -9.77
C TYR A 187 2.82 -0.02 -10.63
N HIS A 188 3.82 -0.71 -10.10
CA HIS A 188 4.48 -1.80 -10.82
C HIS A 188 3.53 -2.96 -11.11
N ALA A 189 2.76 -3.38 -10.11
CA ALA A 189 1.73 -4.40 -10.29
C ALA A 189 0.56 -4.24 -9.30
N ILE A 190 -0.64 -4.54 -9.78
CA ILE A 190 -1.86 -4.61 -8.98
C ILE A 190 -2.49 -5.98 -9.24
N TRP A 191 -2.76 -6.76 -8.21
CA TRP A 191 -3.47 -8.02 -8.33
C TRP A 191 -4.88 -7.89 -7.76
N ASP A 192 -5.87 -7.88 -8.64
CA ASP A 192 -7.25 -8.07 -8.23
C ASP A 192 -7.54 -9.57 -8.08
N ILE A 193 -7.82 -10.02 -6.87
CA ILE A 193 -7.89 -11.46 -6.56
C ILE A 193 -9.25 -12.09 -6.81
N TYR A 194 -10.26 -11.30 -7.15
CA TYR A 194 -11.64 -11.77 -7.35
C TYR A 194 -12.17 -11.54 -8.75
N GLU A 195 -11.35 -11.04 -9.68
CA GLU A 195 -11.66 -11.12 -11.11
C GLU A 195 -11.89 -12.56 -11.57
N ASN A 196 -12.67 -12.71 -12.64
CA ASN A 196 -12.94 -13.99 -13.31
C ASN A 196 -13.33 -15.09 -12.31
N GLU A 197 -14.37 -14.82 -11.50
CA GLU A 197 -14.91 -15.77 -10.52
C GLU A 197 -13.89 -16.26 -9.47
N GLY A 198 -12.91 -15.43 -9.13
CA GLY A 198 -11.90 -15.75 -8.10
C GLY A 198 -10.58 -16.30 -8.62
N GLN A 199 -10.40 -16.39 -9.95
CA GLN A 199 -9.09 -16.68 -10.56
C GLN A 199 -8.12 -15.50 -10.42
N GLY A 200 -8.68 -14.28 -10.34
CA GLY A 200 -7.93 -13.04 -10.22
C GLY A 200 -7.32 -12.56 -11.53
N ARG A 201 -6.92 -11.30 -11.56
CA ARG A 201 -6.26 -10.63 -12.68
C ARG A 201 -5.10 -9.80 -12.16
N LYS A 202 -3.95 -9.97 -12.81
CA LYS A 202 -2.77 -9.15 -12.57
C LYS A 202 -2.71 -8.03 -13.59
N TYR A 203 -2.67 -6.80 -13.11
CA TYR A 203 -2.39 -5.61 -13.89
C TYR A 203 -0.92 -5.25 -13.70
N THR A 204 -0.24 -4.94 -14.80
CA THR A 204 1.20 -4.65 -14.85
C THR A 204 1.45 -3.37 -15.63
N GLN A 205 2.71 -2.97 -15.76
CA GLN A 205 3.08 -1.86 -16.65
C GLN A 205 2.66 -2.07 -18.11
N LYS A 206 2.53 -3.34 -18.57
CA LYS A 206 2.08 -3.68 -19.93
C LYS A 206 0.55 -3.71 -20.05
N ASP A 207 -0.14 -4.28 -19.05
CA ASP A 207 -1.62 -4.23 -18.95
C ASP A 207 -2.01 -3.44 -17.71
N LYS A 208 -2.07 -2.12 -17.87
CA LYS A 208 -2.35 -1.20 -16.77
C LYS A 208 -3.77 -1.36 -16.24
N PHE A 209 -3.92 -1.14 -14.94
CA PHE A 209 -5.20 -1.15 -14.25
C PHE A 209 -6.11 -0.05 -14.82
N ASP A 210 -7.32 -0.44 -15.19
CA ASP A 210 -8.39 0.48 -15.53
C ASP A 210 -9.68 -0.07 -14.93
N LEU A 211 -10.44 0.79 -14.26
CA LEU A 211 -11.68 0.40 -13.60
C LEU A 211 -12.70 -0.17 -14.60
N VAL A 212 -12.68 0.27 -15.84
CA VAL A 212 -13.56 -0.23 -16.92
C VAL A 212 -13.23 -1.68 -17.29
N LYS A 213 -11.97 -2.11 -17.10
CA LYS A 213 -11.53 -3.48 -17.37
C LYS A 213 -11.83 -4.44 -16.21
N ALA A 214 -12.09 -3.91 -15.02
CA ALA A 214 -12.29 -4.69 -13.81
C ALA A 214 -13.77 -5.05 -13.65
N SER A 215 -14.03 -6.23 -13.10
CA SER A 215 -15.35 -6.60 -12.59
C SER A 215 -15.80 -5.62 -11.51
N SER A 216 -17.10 -5.42 -11.41
CA SER A 216 -17.70 -4.48 -10.46
C SER A 216 -17.15 -4.69 -9.05
N PHE A 217 -16.71 -3.60 -8.42
CA PHE A 217 -16.21 -3.63 -7.05
C PHE A 217 -17.32 -3.69 -5.99
N GLY A 218 -18.60 -3.68 -6.40
CA GLY A 218 -19.74 -3.75 -5.49
C GLY A 218 -19.86 -2.48 -4.64
N GLY A 219 -20.80 -1.61 -5.00
CA GLY A 219 -21.04 -0.37 -4.28
C GLY A 219 -22.09 0.49 -4.98
N LYS A 220 -23.35 0.24 -4.67
CA LYS A 220 -24.34 1.30 -4.49
C LYS A 220 -24.83 1.21 -3.06
#